data_AF-A0A3D3EPB4-F1
#
_entry.id   AF-A0A3D3EPB4-F1
#
_cell.length_a   1.000
_cell.length_b   1.000
_cell.length_c   1.000
_cell.angle_alpha   90.00
_cell.angle_beta   90.00
_cell.angle_gamma   90.00
#
_symmetry.space_group_name_H-M   'P 1'
#
loop_
_entity.id
_entity.type
_entity.pdbx_description
1 polymer ?
#
loop_
_entity_poly.entity_id
_entity_poly.type
_entity_poly.pdbx_seq_one_letter_code
_entity_poly.pdbx_strand_id
1 'polypeptide(L)' 'MISRKSVITFGMVAIPIAMYTATQDNDIHFNQLHKEDNSRIRYKKTCAHCGKEI' A
#
# COMPACT_ATOMS: atom_id res chain seq x y z
N MET A 1 -0.98 -9.29 -10.24
CA MET A 1 -0.10 -8.71 -11.27
C MET A 1 -0.97 -7.86 -12.20
N ILE A 2 -1.02 -6.54 -12.00
CA ILE A 2 -1.91 -5.68 -12.81
C ILE A 2 -1.19 -5.36 -14.13
N SER A 3 -1.70 -5.86 -15.24
CA SER A 3 -1.19 -5.53 -16.57
C SER A 3 -1.91 -4.28 -17.08
N ARG A 4 -1.16 -3.20 -17.28
CA ARG A 4 -1.68 -1.96 -17.88
C ARG A 4 -1.39 -1.97 -19.37
N LYS A 5 -2.44 -1.83 -20.19
CA LYS A 5 -2.30 -1.63 -21.64
C LYS A 5 -1.88 -0.18 -21.90
N SER A 6 -0.83 0.02 -22.69
CA SER A 6 -0.30 1.34 -23.06
C SER A 6 0.10 1.33 -24.53
N VAL A 7 0.37 2.50 -25.10
CA VAL A 7 0.76 2.63 -26.52
C VAL A 7 2.04 3.44 -26.58
N ILE A 8 3.03 2.94 -27.31
CA ILE A 8 4.27 3.67 -27.60
C ILE A 8 4.19 4.16 -29.05
N THR A 9 4.42 5.46 -29.24
CA THR A 9 4.46 6.09 -30.57
C THR A 9 5.89 6.39 -30.98
N PHE A 10 6.28 5.96 -32.17
CA PHE A 10 7.56 6.29 -32.79
C PHE A 10 7.32 6.88 -34.18
N GLY A 11 7.65 8.16 -34.35
CA GLY A 11 7.32 8.92 -35.56
C GLY A 11 5.81 9.00 -35.78
N MET A 12 5.30 8.28 -36.79
CA MET A 12 3.88 8.17 -37.12
C MET A 12 3.26 6.79 -36.79
N VAL A 13 4.02 5.88 -36.18
CA VAL A 13 3.55 4.52 -35.88
C VAL A 13 3.19 4.40 -34.40
N ALA A 14 2.01 3.86 -34.12
CA ALA A 14 1.51 3.60 -32.77
C ALA A 14 1.44 2.08 -32.52
N ILE A 15 2.18 1.60 -31.50
CA ILE A 15 2.27 0.18 -31.18
C ILE A 15 1.65 -0.07 -29.80
N PRO A 16 0.60 -0.89 -29.69
CA PRO A 16 0.02 -1.25 -28.39
C PRO A 16 0.93 -2.25 -27.67
N ILE A 17 1.19 -1.98 -26.40
CA ILE A 17 2.00 -2.83 -25.53
C ILE A 17 1.29 -3.12 -24.21
N ALA A 18 1.57 -4.28 -23.63
CA ALA A 18 1.14 -4.65 -22.29
C ALA A 18 2.34 -4.50 -21.34
N MET A 19 2.20 -3.65 -20.32
CA MET A 19 3.23 -3.50 -19.29
C MET A 19 3.02 -4.50 -18.15
N TYR A 20 4.13 -5.03 -17.65
CA TYR A 20 4.18 -5.95 -16.52
C TYR A 20 5.19 -5.45 -15.50
N THR A 21 4.84 -5.52 -14.22
CA THR A 21 5.72 -5.14 -13.11
C THR A 21 6.81 -6.20 -12.96
N ALA A 22 8.08 -5.85 -13.22
CA ALA A 22 9.21 -6.77 -13.13
C ALA A 22 9.57 -7.16 -11.69
N THR A 23 9.37 -6.25 -10.76
CA THR A 23 9.56 -6.44 -9.32
C THR A 23 8.21 -6.30 -8.64
N GLN A 24 7.83 -7.28 -7.84
CA GLN A 24 6.70 -7.19 -6.94
C GLN A 24 7.24 -7.00 -5.54
N ASP A 25 6.92 -5.86 -4.93
CA ASP A 25 7.18 -5.66 -3.51
C ASP A 25 6.25 -6.58 -2.72
N ASN A 26 6.85 -7.48 -1.93
CA ASN A 26 6.14 -8.45 -1.10
C ASN A 26 6.41 -8.14 0.37
N ASP A 27 6.21 -6.89 0.77
CA ASP A 27 6.28 -6.51 2.18
C ASP A 27 5.11 -7.11 2.98
N ILE A 28 5.44 -8.07 3.84
CA ILE A 28 4.51 -8.64 4.82
C ILE A 28 4.34 -7.64 5.95
N HIS A 29 3.18 -6.98 5.99
CA HIS A 29 2.83 -6.05 7.06
C HIS A 29 2.32 -6.84 8.27
N PHE A 30 3.06 -6.81 9.38
CA PHE A 30 2.59 -7.39 10.63
C PHE A 30 1.63 -6.44 11.34
N ASN A 31 0.47 -6.95 11.73
CA ASN A 31 -0.37 -6.25 12.70
C ASN A 31 0.25 -6.44 14.09
N GLN A 32 0.37 -5.35 14.84
CA GLN A 32 0.72 -5.46 16.25
C GLN A 32 -0.47 -6.02 17.02
N LEU A 33 -0.28 -7.17 17.67
CA LEU A 33 -1.30 -7.87 18.43
C LEU A 33 -1.00 -7.80 19.93
N HIS A 34 -2.03 -7.69 20.75
CA HIS A 34 -1.95 -7.84 22.20
C HIS A 34 -1.53 -9.27 22.54
N LYS A 35 -0.54 -9.45 23.41
CA LYS A 35 0.12 -10.76 23.64
C LYS A 35 -0.81 -11.82 24.23
N GLU A 36 -1.84 -11.40 24.98
CA GLU A 36 -2.76 -12.30 25.67
C GLU A 36 -4.03 -12.56 24.85
N ASP A 37 -4.61 -11.52 24.25
CA ASP A 37 -5.91 -11.60 23.56
C ASP A 37 -5.81 -11.70 22.04
N ASN A 38 -4.59 -11.59 21.48
CA ASN A 38 -4.34 -11.50 20.04
C ASN A 38 -5.15 -10.41 19.33
N SER A 39 -5.62 -9.40 20.08
CA SER A 39 -6.41 -8.29 19.56
C SER A 39 -5.50 -7.24 18.91
N ARG A 40 -5.98 -6.56 17.86
CA ARG A 40 -5.18 -5.56 17.14
C ARG A 40 -4.95 -4.32 18.02
N ILE A 41 -3.69 -3.95 18.25
CA ILE A 41 -3.33 -2.74 18.98
C ILE A 41 -3.79 -1.52 18.17
N ARG A 42 -4.57 -0.63 18.81
CA ARG A 42 -4.94 0.67 18.26
C ARG A 42 -4.28 1.76 19.08
N TYR A 43 -3.55 2.64 18.41
CA TYR A 43 -3.00 3.82 19.05
C TYR A 43 -4.07 4.90 19.14
N LYS A 44 -4.35 5.37 20.36
CA LYS A 44 -5.11 6.59 20.60
C LYS A 44 -4.11 7.68 21.00
N LYS A 45 -4.14 8.81 20.32
CA LYS A 45 -3.38 9.98 20.72
C LYS A 45 -4.25 10.78 21.68
N THR A 46 -3.74 11.04 22.88
CA THR A 46 -4.49 11.77 23.92
C THR A 46 -3.69 12.99 24.34
N CYS A 47 -4.34 14.15 24.48
CA CYS A 47 -3.68 15.36 24.97
C CYS A 47 -3.38 15.22 26.48
N ALA A 48 -2.12 15.34 26.88
CA ALA A 48 -1.69 15.19 28.28
C ALA A 48 -2.31 16.21 29.25
N HIS A 49 -2.71 17.39 28.77
CA HIS A 49 -3.27 18.46 29.59
C HIS A 49 -4.77 18.36 29.84
N CYS A 50 -5.54 17.82 28.90
CA CYS A 50 -7.01 17.85 28.95
C CYS A 50 -7.67 16.50 28.74
N GLY A 51 -6.89 15.41 28.57
CA GLY A 51 -7.39 14.03 28.46
C GLY A 51 -8.28 13.78 27.25
N LYS A 52 -8.47 14.77 26.37
CA LYS A 52 -9.26 14.64 25.15
C LYS A 52 -8.46 13.88 24.09
N GLU A 53 -9.15 12.95 23.42
CA GLU A 53 -8.64 12.26 22.24
C GLU A 53 -8.43 13.29 21.12
N ILE A 54 -7.25 13.25 20.49
CA ILE A 54 -6.85 14.07 19.33
C ILE A 54 -6.70 13.20 18.08
#